data_AF-A0A0Q9TCD2-F1
#
_entry.id   AF-A0A0Q9TCD2-F1
#
_cell.length_a   1.000
_cell.length_b   1.000
_cell.length_c   1.000
_cell.angle_alpha   90.00
_cell.angle_beta   90.00
_cell.angle_gamma   90.00
#
_symmetry.space_group_name_H-M   'P 1'
#
loop_
_entity.id
_entity.type
_entity.pdbx_description
1 polymer ?
#
loop_
_entity_poly.entity_id
_entity_poly.type
_entity_poly.pdbx_seq_one_letter_code
_entity_poly.pdbx_strand_id
1 'polypeptide(L)'
;MATWTQDGLTLRGVNGRAHLAADGRSAQGKAIWVIAGDGTTVDRIELSGAAVPDRNGAGIRQEGAGLTVTRSWFHHNENGILTGANPVSDIVIRRSRFFQNGGGDGYTHNLYVGAVRSLTVTGTWFRGADVGHEVKSRAATNTIVGNRITDAGTTASYSIDLPEGGRSLVAGNVVIQGPASENPTLVSYGAEGLTRASRRLWVVNNTFVNRRTSGTYVALAEGTRAHLRNNLLVGPGDLTDLAGVPAKANRRVGPAAFVDAAGDDFRLVAGSPAIDRGARVPPRWRATWEYVHPTRQVRRPAVGRVDLGAYEWR
;
A
#
# COMPACT_ATOMS: atom_id res chain seq x y z
N MET A 1 -11.60 -19.23 15.59
CA MET A 1 -11.13 -17.88 15.98
C MET A 1 -10.22 -18.06 17.19
N ALA A 2 -9.22 -17.20 17.39
CA ALA A 2 -8.28 -17.37 18.49
C ALA A 2 -7.70 -16.03 19.00
N THR A 3 -7.32 -16.01 20.28
CA THR A 3 -6.47 -14.97 20.87
C THR A 3 -5.10 -15.57 21.17
N TRP A 4 -4.04 -14.90 20.75
CA TRP A 4 -2.65 -15.30 20.96
C TRP A 4 -1.99 -14.34 21.95
N THR A 5 -1.69 -14.80 23.15
CA THR A 5 -1.12 -13.96 24.23
C THR A 5 0.38 -14.15 24.42
N GLN A 6 0.97 -15.19 23.84
CA GLN A 6 2.39 -15.48 23.96
C GLN A 6 3.20 -14.68 22.94
N ASP A 7 4.38 -14.23 23.37
CA ASP A 7 5.34 -13.52 22.54
C ASP A 7 6.12 -14.47 21.61
N GLY A 8 6.72 -13.91 20.56
CA GLY A 8 7.68 -14.59 19.68
C GLY A 8 7.08 -15.74 18.86
N LEU A 9 5.75 -15.82 18.75
CA LEU A 9 5.10 -16.91 18.04
C LEU A 9 5.37 -16.85 16.54
N THR A 10 5.54 -18.02 15.93
CA THR A 10 5.44 -18.20 14.48
C THR A 10 4.21 -19.04 14.16
N LEU A 11 3.21 -18.41 13.56
CA LEU A 11 1.97 -19.03 13.10
C LEU A 11 2.09 -19.28 11.60
N ARG A 12 2.23 -20.55 11.18
CA ARG A 12 2.57 -20.89 9.79
C ARG A 12 1.70 -22.00 9.21
N GLY A 13 1.20 -21.79 7.99
CA GLY A 13 0.68 -22.86 7.15
C GLY A 13 1.80 -23.77 6.63
N VAL A 14 1.68 -25.08 6.85
CA VAL A 14 2.61 -26.11 6.37
C VAL A 14 2.02 -26.78 5.13
N ASN A 15 2.86 -27.08 4.13
CA ASN A 15 2.46 -27.69 2.85
C ASN A 15 1.43 -26.90 2.03
N GLY A 16 1.24 -25.62 2.35
CA GLY A 16 0.24 -24.80 1.69
C GLY A 16 -0.16 -23.63 2.56
N ARG A 17 -1.30 -23.06 2.22
CA ARG A 17 -1.94 -21.99 2.99
C ARG A 17 -3.05 -22.59 3.84
N ALA A 18 -3.02 -22.34 5.14
CA ALA A 18 -4.13 -22.73 6.01
C ALA A 18 -5.25 -21.68 5.89
N HIS A 19 -6.48 -22.11 5.59
CA HIS A 19 -7.61 -21.20 5.44
C HIS A 19 -8.51 -21.16 6.67
N LEU A 20 -8.63 -19.98 7.25
CA LEU A 20 -9.48 -19.66 8.37
C LEU A 20 -10.69 -18.89 7.86
N ALA A 21 -11.73 -19.64 7.48
CA ALA A 21 -13.03 -19.10 7.12
C ALA A 21 -13.84 -18.81 8.39
N ALA A 22 -14.07 -17.53 8.66
CA ALA A 22 -14.69 -17.10 9.90
C ALA A 22 -16.21 -17.15 9.92
N ASP A 23 -16.84 -16.96 8.76
CA ASP A 23 -18.29 -17.02 8.60
C ASP A 23 -19.00 -16.09 9.60
N GLY A 24 -18.58 -14.82 9.63
CA GLY A 24 -19.07 -13.80 10.55
C GLY A 24 -18.66 -13.96 12.01
N ARG A 25 -17.78 -14.91 12.34
CA ARG A 25 -17.30 -15.12 13.72
C ARG A 25 -16.01 -14.35 14.00
N SER A 26 -15.77 -14.06 15.27
CA SER A 26 -14.56 -13.40 15.72
C SER A 26 -14.14 -13.86 17.13
N ALA A 27 -12.86 -13.69 17.43
CA ALA A 27 -12.33 -13.69 18.78
C ALA A 27 -12.55 -12.30 19.38
N GLN A 28 -13.07 -12.28 20.61
CA GLN A 28 -13.32 -11.08 21.42
C GLN A 28 -14.21 -10.01 20.77
N GLY A 29 -15.02 -10.37 19.76
CA GLY A 29 -15.77 -9.38 18.99
C GLY A 29 -14.90 -8.47 18.13
N LYS A 30 -13.65 -8.87 17.81
CA LYS A 30 -12.65 -8.01 17.14
C LYS A 30 -12.13 -8.57 15.83
N ALA A 31 -11.70 -9.84 15.80
CA ALA A 31 -10.98 -10.38 14.65
C ALA A 31 -10.97 -11.90 14.58
N ILE A 32 -10.57 -12.49 13.45
CA ILE A 32 -10.31 -13.94 13.35
C ILE A 32 -9.21 -14.32 14.33
N TRP A 33 -8.12 -13.56 14.31
CA TRP A 33 -7.03 -13.60 15.28
C TRP A 33 -6.84 -12.27 15.97
N VAL A 34 -6.90 -12.28 17.30
CA VAL A 34 -6.39 -11.19 18.15
C VAL A 34 -5.00 -11.58 18.61
N ILE A 35 -3.98 -10.80 18.25
CA ILE A 35 -2.59 -11.06 18.60
C ILE A 35 -2.18 -10.04 19.67
N ALA A 36 -2.18 -10.47 20.92
CA ALA A 36 -1.78 -9.69 22.08
C ALA A 36 -0.29 -9.85 22.41
N GLY A 37 0.33 -10.98 22.03
CA GLY A 37 1.76 -11.20 22.20
C GLY A 37 2.63 -10.40 21.23
N ASP A 38 3.84 -10.08 21.68
CA ASP A 38 4.84 -9.31 20.95
C ASP A 38 5.62 -10.16 19.94
N GLY A 39 6.10 -9.55 18.86
CA GLY A 39 7.06 -10.17 17.93
C GLY A 39 6.48 -11.34 17.12
N THR A 40 5.17 -11.36 16.87
CA THR A 40 4.53 -12.47 16.18
C THR A 40 4.82 -12.47 14.68
N THR A 41 5.10 -13.64 14.12
CA THR A 41 5.21 -13.89 12.68
C THR A 41 4.04 -14.73 12.18
N VAL A 42 3.33 -14.25 11.17
CA VAL A 42 2.25 -14.95 10.48
C VAL A 42 2.65 -15.24 9.04
N ASP A 43 2.72 -16.50 8.65
CA ASP A 43 3.17 -16.91 7.32
C ASP A 43 2.24 -17.93 6.67
N ARG A 44 1.86 -17.71 5.40
CA ARG A 44 1.01 -18.64 4.64
C ARG A 44 -0.33 -18.94 5.32
N ILE A 45 -1.01 -17.91 5.82
CA ILE A 45 -2.39 -18.04 6.35
C ILE A 45 -3.35 -17.30 5.40
N GLU A 46 -4.55 -17.83 5.21
CA GLU A 46 -5.70 -17.18 4.57
C GLU A 46 -6.73 -16.87 5.63
N LEU A 47 -7.18 -15.62 5.69
CA LEU A 47 -8.14 -15.15 6.68
C LEU A 47 -9.29 -14.46 5.97
N SER A 48 -10.51 -14.97 6.16
CA SER A 48 -11.68 -14.43 5.47
C SER A 48 -12.98 -14.51 6.26
N GLY A 49 -13.92 -13.62 5.94
CA GLY A 49 -15.27 -13.67 6.47
C GLY A 49 -15.39 -13.09 7.88
N ALA A 50 -14.43 -12.31 8.36
CA ALA A 50 -14.57 -11.63 9.64
C ALA A 50 -15.61 -10.49 9.52
N ALA A 51 -16.67 -10.59 10.31
CA ALA A 51 -17.65 -9.53 10.49
C ALA A 51 -18.06 -9.49 11.96
N VAL A 52 -18.31 -8.31 12.50
CA VAL A 52 -18.65 -8.12 13.92
C VAL A 52 -19.71 -7.03 14.07
N PRO A 53 -20.45 -6.96 15.20
CA PRO A 53 -21.55 -6.00 15.34
C PRO A 53 -21.16 -4.53 15.19
N ASP A 54 -19.92 -4.15 15.54
CA ASP A 54 -19.41 -2.79 15.40
C ASP A 54 -18.86 -2.46 14.00
N ARG A 55 -18.98 -3.40 13.06
CA ARG A 55 -18.53 -3.30 11.66
C ARG A 55 -17.04 -3.06 11.47
N ASN A 56 -16.21 -3.53 12.43
CA ASN A 56 -14.77 -3.28 12.41
C ASN A 56 -13.92 -4.57 12.51
N GLY A 57 -14.48 -5.70 12.09
CA GLY A 57 -13.95 -7.05 12.26
C GLY A 57 -12.76 -7.33 11.37
N ALA A 58 -11.61 -7.66 11.96
CA ALA A 58 -10.38 -7.85 11.20
C ALA A 58 -10.04 -9.32 10.93
N GLY A 59 -9.31 -9.60 9.85
CA GLY A 59 -8.56 -10.86 9.75
C GLY A 59 -7.56 -10.99 10.91
N ILE A 60 -6.75 -9.95 11.14
CA ILE A 60 -5.92 -9.83 12.34
C ILE A 60 -6.16 -8.49 13.04
N ARG A 61 -6.45 -8.55 14.34
CA ARG A 61 -6.31 -7.42 15.27
C ARG A 61 -4.97 -7.54 15.99
N GLN A 62 -4.03 -6.64 15.70
CA GLN A 62 -2.74 -6.60 16.39
C GLN A 62 -2.82 -5.67 17.60
N GLU A 63 -2.64 -6.21 18.79
CA GLU A 63 -2.60 -5.47 20.06
C GLU A 63 -1.17 -5.39 20.64
N GLY A 64 -0.39 -6.47 20.54
CA GLY A 64 1.02 -6.51 20.94
C GLY A 64 1.93 -5.67 20.02
N ALA A 65 3.19 -5.49 20.41
CA ALA A 65 4.22 -4.85 19.61
C ALA A 65 4.87 -5.83 18.62
N GLY A 66 5.06 -5.42 17.37
CA GLY A 66 5.79 -6.21 16.38
C GLY A 66 4.93 -7.29 15.73
N LEU A 67 4.63 -7.09 14.44
CA LEU A 67 3.94 -8.08 13.62
C LEU A 67 4.63 -8.20 12.26
N THR A 68 5.02 -9.42 11.90
CA THR A 68 5.50 -9.75 10.56
C THR A 68 4.50 -10.67 9.87
N VAL A 69 3.91 -10.22 8.75
CA VAL A 69 3.00 -11.00 7.93
C VAL A 69 3.63 -11.28 6.57
N THR A 70 3.83 -12.54 6.22
CA THR A 70 4.43 -12.92 4.95
C THR A 70 3.60 -13.93 4.18
N ARG A 71 3.50 -13.75 2.86
CA ARG A 71 2.82 -14.73 2.00
C ARG A 71 1.43 -15.05 2.53
N SER A 72 0.67 -14.11 3.08
CA SER A 72 -0.65 -14.32 3.70
C SER A 72 -1.75 -13.60 2.93
N TRP A 73 -2.98 -14.12 3.00
CA TRP A 73 -4.13 -13.61 2.25
C TRP A 73 -5.22 -13.15 3.21
N PHE A 74 -5.80 -12.00 2.93
CA PHE A 74 -6.88 -11.40 3.71
C PHE A 74 -7.96 -10.94 2.75
N HIS A 75 -9.16 -11.51 2.85
CA HIS A 75 -10.26 -11.15 1.94
C HIS A 75 -11.63 -11.33 2.54
N HIS A 76 -12.61 -10.54 2.07
CA HIS A 76 -14.00 -10.61 2.54
C HIS A 76 -14.10 -10.51 4.08
N ASN A 77 -13.20 -9.74 4.68
CA ASN A 77 -13.34 -9.28 6.06
C ASN A 77 -13.79 -7.83 6.04
N GLU A 78 -14.34 -7.33 7.14
CA GLU A 78 -14.53 -5.88 7.30
C GLU A 78 -13.15 -5.19 7.22
N ASN A 79 -12.16 -5.60 8.01
CA ASN A 79 -10.76 -5.19 7.87
C ASN A 79 -9.85 -6.37 7.49
N GLY A 80 -8.85 -6.15 6.64
CA GLY A 80 -7.80 -7.16 6.45
C GLY A 80 -6.92 -7.29 7.70
N ILE A 81 -6.19 -6.23 8.03
CA ILE A 81 -5.45 -6.09 9.30
C ILE A 81 -5.77 -4.75 9.94
N LEU A 82 -5.99 -4.76 11.26
CA LEU A 82 -6.20 -3.57 12.08
C LEU A 82 -5.26 -3.57 13.28
N THR A 83 -4.28 -2.67 13.32
CA THR A 83 -3.35 -2.56 14.46
C THR A 83 -3.79 -1.52 15.49
N GLY A 84 -3.31 -1.66 16.72
CA GLY A 84 -3.38 -0.62 17.75
C GLY A 84 -2.38 0.51 17.53
N ALA A 85 -2.33 1.41 18.52
CA ALA A 85 -1.37 2.50 18.64
C ALA A 85 -0.27 2.11 19.63
N ASN A 86 0.88 1.65 19.13
CA ASN A 86 2.01 1.28 19.96
C ASN A 86 3.31 1.86 19.34
N PRO A 87 3.88 2.92 19.92
CA PRO A 87 4.97 3.69 19.31
C PRO A 87 6.31 2.94 19.22
N VAL A 88 6.43 1.75 19.83
CA VAL A 88 7.63 0.89 19.69
C VAL A 88 7.43 -0.22 18.64
N SER A 89 6.20 -0.44 18.18
CA SER A 89 5.83 -1.54 17.26
C SER A 89 6.33 -1.32 15.83
N ASP A 90 6.87 -2.37 15.23
CA ASP A 90 7.12 -2.44 13.79
C ASP A 90 6.14 -3.40 13.13
N ILE A 91 5.56 -2.96 12.01
CA ILE A 91 4.66 -3.77 11.20
C ILE A 91 5.32 -4.05 9.85
N VAL A 92 5.45 -5.32 9.50
CA VAL A 92 6.11 -5.78 8.28
C VAL A 92 5.17 -6.65 7.47
N ILE A 93 4.78 -6.19 6.29
CA ILE A 93 3.88 -6.90 5.37
C ILE A 93 4.65 -7.23 4.08
N ARG A 94 4.79 -8.52 3.76
CA ARG A 94 5.56 -8.94 2.58
C ARG A 94 4.88 -10.02 1.77
N ARG A 95 4.87 -9.89 0.45
CA ARG A 95 4.43 -10.96 -0.46
C ARG A 95 2.99 -11.44 -0.17
N SER A 96 2.15 -10.56 0.35
CA SER A 96 0.80 -10.89 0.81
C SER A 96 -0.28 -10.38 -0.16
N ARG A 97 -1.53 -10.82 0.03
CA ARG A 97 -2.69 -10.36 -0.73
C ARG A 97 -3.75 -9.81 0.20
N PHE A 98 -4.30 -8.65 -0.14
CA PHE A 98 -5.45 -8.04 0.51
C PHE A 98 -6.45 -7.72 -0.57
N PHE A 99 -7.66 -8.27 -0.50
CA PHE A 99 -8.63 -8.02 -1.55
C PHE A 99 -10.07 -8.16 -1.07
N GLN A 100 -10.97 -7.32 -1.58
CA GLN A 100 -12.40 -7.38 -1.23
C GLN A 100 -12.63 -7.35 0.28
N ASN A 101 -11.81 -6.60 1.03
CA ASN A 101 -12.13 -6.25 2.41
C ASN A 101 -12.81 -4.88 2.43
N GLY A 102 -13.63 -4.64 3.43
CA GLY A 102 -14.41 -3.40 3.58
C GLY A 102 -15.87 -3.71 3.89
N GLY A 103 -16.50 -2.83 4.67
CA GLY A 103 -17.91 -2.90 5.02
C GLY A 103 -18.78 -1.83 4.33
N GLY A 104 -18.22 -1.05 3.41
CA GLY A 104 -18.95 0.00 2.69
C GLY A 104 -19.17 1.31 3.46
N ASP A 105 -18.64 1.44 4.67
CA ASP A 105 -18.88 2.59 5.57
C ASP A 105 -17.75 3.63 5.59
N GLY A 106 -16.61 3.32 4.97
CA GLY A 106 -15.43 4.19 4.89
C GLY A 106 -14.45 4.08 6.07
N TYR A 107 -14.79 3.33 7.12
CA TYR A 107 -13.96 3.18 8.32
C TYR A 107 -13.11 1.91 8.31
N THR A 108 -13.44 0.97 7.44
CA THR A 108 -12.74 -0.29 7.28
C THR A 108 -11.79 -0.29 6.09
N HIS A 109 -10.71 -1.07 6.15
CA HIS A 109 -9.64 -1.00 5.17
C HIS A 109 -8.99 -2.37 4.88
N ASN A 110 -8.32 -2.48 3.74
CA ASN A 110 -7.48 -3.64 3.45
C ASN A 110 -6.32 -3.74 4.48
N LEU A 111 -5.63 -2.64 4.76
CA LEU A 111 -4.62 -2.55 5.82
C LEU A 111 -4.76 -1.23 6.56
N TYR A 112 -5.03 -1.30 7.87
CA TYR A 112 -4.96 -0.16 8.78
C TYR A 112 -3.85 -0.36 9.81
N VAL A 113 -2.90 0.56 9.78
CA VAL A 113 -1.82 0.64 10.76
C VAL A 113 -2.00 1.90 11.59
N GLY A 114 -2.16 1.71 12.89
CA GLY A 114 -2.25 2.78 13.89
C GLY A 114 -0.91 3.49 14.12
N ALA A 115 -0.86 4.28 15.20
CA ALA A 115 0.28 5.09 15.59
C ALA A 115 1.47 4.23 16.07
N VAL A 116 2.25 3.67 15.13
CA VAL A 116 3.39 2.77 15.41
C VAL A 116 4.74 3.34 15.01
N ARG A 117 5.84 2.66 15.36
CA ARG A 117 7.21 3.09 15.00
C ARG A 117 7.43 3.04 13.50
N SER A 118 7.13 1.90 12.87
CA SER A 118 7.29 1.77 11.42
C SER A 118 6.32 0.80 10.75
N LEU A 119 6.07 1.09 9.47
CA LEU A 119 5.42 0.19 8.52
C LEU A 119 6.36 -0.09 7.35
N THR A 120 6.54 -1.36 7.01
CA THR A 120 7.19 -1.80 5.77
C THR A 120 6.26 -2.70 4.96
N VAL A 121 5.97 -2.33 3.71
CA VAL A 121 5.11 -3.07 2.78
C VAL A 121 5.86 -3.33 1.47
N THR A 122 6.08 -4.61 1.13
CA THR A 122 6.88 -4.99 -0.06
C THR A 122 6.34 -6.21 -0.81
N GLY A 123 6.36 -6.17 -2.14
CA GLY A 123 5.92 -7.29 -2.99
C GLY A 123 4.46 -7.70 -2.74
N THR A 124 3.64 -6.82 -2.19
CA THR A 124 2.26 -7.11 -1.76
C THR A 124 1.27 -6.62 -2.80
N TRP A 125 0.14 -7.31 -2.91
CA TRP A 125 -0.96 -6.93 -3.78
C TRP A 125 -2.18 -6.53 -2.95
N PHE A 126 -2.63 -5.31 -3.17
CA PHE A 126 -3.87 -4.76 -2.61
C PHE A 126 -4.86 -4.57 -3.75
N ARG A 127 -6.09 -5.07 -3.56
CA ARG A 127 -7.13 -4.96 -4.58
C ARG A 127 -8.53 -4.70 -4.02
N GLY A 128 -9.12 -3.60 -4.44
CA GLY A 128 -10.54 -3.34 -4.37
C GLY A 128 -11.08 -3.40 -2.95
N ALA A 129 -10.67 -2.45 -2.11
CA ALA A 129 -11.38 -2.15 -0.88
C ALA A 129 -12.83 -1.74 -1.19
N ASP A 130 -13.78 -2.23 -0.39
CA ASP A 130 -15.19 -1.81 -0.47
C ASP A 130 -15.42 -0.60 0.42
N VAL A 131 -15.25 0.59 -0.18
CA VAL A 131 -15.12 1.87 0.53
C VAL A 131 -13.88 1.83 1.48
N GLY A 132 -13.42 2.98 1.98
CA GLY A 132 -12.20 3.05 2.78
C GLY A 132 -10.93 2.98 1.92
N HIS A 133 -9.84 2.38 2.39
CA HIS A 133 -8.52 2.51 1.74
C HIS A 133 -7.87 1.17 1.49
N GLU A 134 -7.06 1.11 0.44
CA GLU A 134 -6.18 -0.03 0.20
C GLU A 134 -5.11 -0.13 1.30
N VAL A 135 -4.49 1.01 1.65
CA VAL A 135 -3.50 1.11 2.72
C VAL A 135 -3.70 2.41 3.49
N LYS A 136 -3.94 2.33 4.81
CA LYS A 136 -3.90 3.46 5.75
C LYS A 136 -2.82 3.25 6.80
N SER A 137 -1.95 4.24 7.02
CA SER A 137 -0.89 4.15 8.02
C SER A 137 -0.62 5.44 8.77
N ARG A 138 -0.67 5.37 10.10
CA ARG A 138 -0.24 6.41 11.04
C ARG A 138 1.17 6.17 11.58
N ALA A 139 1.97 5.29 10.96
CA ALA A 139 3.31 5.00 11.44
C ALA A 139 4.26 6.20 11.30
N ALA A 140 5.22 6.34 12.22
CA ALA A 140 6.22 7.41 12.18
C ALA A 140 7.21 7.27 11.01
N THR A 141 7.47 6.05 10.54
CA THR A 141 8.22 5.77 9.31
C THR A 141 7.45 4.79 8.43
N ASN A 142 7.31 5.10 7.13
CA ASN A 142 6.61 4.25 6.17
C ASN A 142 7.54 3.90 5.00
N THR A 143 7.64 2.62 4.67
CA THR A 143 8.35 2.13 3.48
C THR A 143 7.39 1.26 2.67
N ILE A 144 6.82 1.82 1.61
CA ILE A 144 5.85 1.15 0.74
C ILE A 144 6.50 1.03 -0.63
N VAL A 145 7.09 -0.13 -0.92
CA VAL A 145 7.98 -0.30 -2.07
C VAL A 145 7.69 -1.56 -2.87
N GLY A 146 7.62 -1.44 -4.19
CA GLY A 146 7.51 -2.60 -5.09
C GLY A 146 6.21 -3.38 -4.90
N ASN A 147 5.08 -2.68 -4.80
CA ASN A 147 3.74 -3.27 -4.64
C ASN A 147 2.86 -3.00 -5.86
N ARG A 148 1.76 -3.76 -5.97
CA ARG A 148 0.63 -3.37 -6.83
C ARG A 148 -0.57 -3.05 -5.94
N ILE A 149 -1.11 -1.86 -6.08
CA ILE A 149 -2.23 -1.34 -5.30
C ILE A 149 -3.28 -0.88 -6.31
N THR A 150 -4.47 -1.46 -6.27
CA THR A 150 -5.48 -1.15 -7.28
C THR A 150 -6.90 -1.21 -6.73
N ASP A 151 -7.69 -0.19 -6.98
CA ASP A 151 -9.09 -0.19 -6.58
C ASP A 151 -9.92 -1.12 -7.50
N ALA A 152 -9.34 -1.58 -8.62
CA ALA A 152 -10.03 -2.28 -9.69
C ALA A 152 -11.29 -1.51 -10.15
N GLY A 153 -12.48 -2.09 -9.98
CA GLY A 153 -13.75 -1.44 -10.26
C GLY A 153 -14.56 -1.10 -9.00
N THR A 154 -13.94 -1.12 -7.81
CA THR A 154 -14.63 -0.86 -6.54
C THR A 154 -14.59 0.62 -6.14
N THR A 155 -15.20 0.91 -5.00
CA THR A 155 -15.42 2.23 -4.40
C THR A 155 -14.32 2.65 -3.41
N ALA A 156 -13.11 2.06 -3.50
CA ALA A 156 -12.01 2.48 -2.63
C ALA A 156 -11.80 4.01 -2.70
N SER A 157 -11.47 4.62 -1.58
CA SER A 157 -11.16 6.04 -1.43
C SER A 157 -9.69 6.29 -1.81
N TYR A 158 -8.81 6.68 -0.88
CA TYR A 158 -7.37 6.73 -1.17
C TYR A 158 -6.76 5.34 -1.40
N SER A 159 -5.91 5.20 -2.42
CA SER A 159 -5.08 4.00 -2.59
C SER A 159 -3.97 3.91 -1.53
N ILE A 160 -3.41 5.04 -1.12
CA ILE A 160 -2.48 5.11 0.02
C ILE A 160 -2.82 6.35 0.85
N ASP A 161 -3.17 6.16 2.11
CA ASP A 161 -3.41 7.23 3.08
C ASP A 161 -2.33 7.23 4.18
N LEU A 162 -1.58 8.32 4.26
CA LEU A 162 -0.60 8.61 5.30
C LEU A 162 -1.07 9.84 6.09
N PRO A 163 -2.20 9.73 6.82
CA PRO A 163 -2.99 10.86 7.29
C PRO A 163 -2.23 11.79 8.24
N GLU A 164 -1.24 11.26 8.97
CA GLU A 164 -0.48 12.01 9.98
C GLU A 164 0.94 12.39 9.53
N GLY A 165 1.28 12.09 8.28
CA GLY A 165 2.61 12.29 7.70
C GLY A 165 3.62 11.20 8.08
N GLY A 166 4.75 11.59 8.66
CA GLY A 166 5.86 10.69 9.00
C GLY A 166 7.04 10.75 8.02
N ARG A 167 8.05 9.92 8.23
CA ARG A 167 9.16 9.77 7.27
C ARG A 167 8.79 8.66 6.29
N SER A 168 8.42 9.02 5.07
CA SER A 168 7.75 8.09 4.16
C SER A 168 8.47 7.96 2.82
N LEU A 169 8.59 6.71 2.34
CA LEU A 169 9.03 6.35 1.01
C LEU A 169 7.93 5.53 0.32
N VAL A 170 7.42 6.07 -0.78
CA VAL A 170 6.50 5.38 -1.71
C VAL A 170 7.27 5.22 -3.02
N ALA A 171 7.76 4.01 -3.32
CA ALA A 171 8.63 3.85 -4.48
C ALA A 171 8.48 2.53 -5.25
N GLY A 172 8.62 2.59 -6.58
CA GLY A 172 8.55 1.38 -7.42
C GLY A 172 7.19 0.69 -7.42
N ASN A 173 6.13 1.36 -6.96
CA ASN A 173 4.78 0.78 -6.92
C ASN A 173 4.04 1.03 -8.23
N VAL A 174 3.15 0.11 -8.56
CA VAL A 174 2.07 0.34 -9.52
C VAL A 174 0.80 0.64 -8.73
N VAL A 175 0.28 1.86 -8.85
CA VAL A 175 -0.92 2.30 -8.12
C VAL A 175 -1.99 2.70 -9.13
N ILE A 176 -3.14 2.00 -9.10
CA ILE A 176 -4.18 2.09 -10.12
C ILE A 176 -5.49 2.48 -9.46
N GLN A 177 -5.86 3.74 -9.60
CA GLN A 177 -7.15 4.25 -9.18
C GLN A 177 -8.25 3.74 -10.11
N GLY A 178 -9.32 3.22 -9.52
CA GLY A 178 -10.49 2.74 -10.25
C GLY A 178 -11.39 3.89 -10.73
N PRO A 179 -12.24 3.66 -11.74
CA PRO A 179 -13.17 4.69 -12.21
C PRO A 179 -14.26 5.02 -11.17
N ALA A 180 -14.56 4.09 -10.27
CA ALA A 180 -15.60 4.21 -9.23
C ALA A 180 -15.06 4.65 -7.86
N SER A 181 -13.77 5.02 -7.76
CA SER A 181 -13.19 5.44 -6.48
C SER A 181 -13.97 6.60 -5.87
N GLU A 182 -14.13 6.67 -4.55
CA GLU A 182 -14.90 7.78 -3.97
C GLU A 182 -14.09 9.08 -3.91
N ASN A 183 -12.80 8.94 -3.61
CA ASN A 183 -11.89 10.06 -3.54
C ASN A 183 -11.10 10.20 -4.85
N PRO A 184 -10.92 11.42 -5.37
CA PRO A 184 -10.12 11.67 -6.58
C PRO A 184 -8.60 11.60 -6.35
N THR A 185 -8.14 11.34 -5.13
CA THR A 185 -6.72 11.30 -4.77
C THR A 185 -6.19 9.88 -4.68
N LEU A 186 -5.00 9.62 -5.25
CA LEU A 186 -4.34 8.32 -5.15
C LEU A 186 -3.54 8.18 -3.84
N VAL A 187 -2.61 9.11 -3.60
CA VAL A 187 -1.76 9.14 -2.41
C VAL A 187 -2.07 10.39 -1.60
N SER A 188 -2.59 10.20 -0.38
CA SER A 188 -2.82 11.26 0.60
C SER A 188 -1.69 11.29 1.62
N TYR A 189 -1.19 12.48 1.93
CA TYR A 189 -0.18 12.68 2.97
C TYR A 189 -0.50 13.90 3.85
N GLY A 190 -0.75 13.63 5.13
CA GLY A 190 -1.00 14.67 6.12
C GLY A 190 -2.44 15.18 6.19
N ALA A 191 -3.41 14.50 5.57
CA ALA A 191 -4.81 14.95 5.52
C ALA A 191 -5.50 15.08 6.90
N GLU A 192 -5.03 14.36 7.93
CA GLU A 192 -5.51 14.50 9.32
C GLU A 192 -4.53 15.32 10.17
N GLY A 193 -3.57 16.01 9.54
CA GLY A 193 -2.59 16.89 10.18
C GLY A 193 -1.20 16.28 10.31
N LEU A 194 -0.16 17.10 10.14
CA LEU A 194 1.25 16.67 10.21
C LEU A 194 1.76 16.52 11.66
N THR A 195 1.17 15.58 12.40
CA THR A 195 1.42 15.33 13.83
C THR A 195 2.67 14.49 14.10
N ARG A 196 3.18 13.75 13.10
CA ARG A 196 4.45 13.01 13.23
C ARG A 196 5.65 13.95 13.20
N ALA A 197 6.70 13.58 13.95
CA ALA A 197 7.93 14.38 14.07
C ALA A 197 8.61 14.66 12.72
N SER A 198 8.51 13.74 11.77
CA SER A 198 8.97 13.95 10.39
C SER A 198 7.80 14.28 9.48
N ARG A 199 8.03 15.24 8.57
CA ARG A 199 7.08 15.65 7.53
C ARG A 199 7.63 15.35 6.13
N ARG A 200 8.49 14.33 6.01
CA ARG A 200 9.30 14.10 4.81
C ARG A 200 8.74 12.95 4.00
N LEU A 201 8.36 13.24 2.76
CA LEU A 201 7.86 12.27 1.80
C LEU A 201 8.77 12.18 0.58
N TRP A 202 9.10 10.96 0.17
CA TRP A 202 9.70 10.66 -1.13
C TRP A 202 8.74 9.79 -1.93
N VAL A 203 8.33 10.27 -3.11
CA VAL A 203 7.51 9.53 -4.07
C VAL A 203 8.35 9.32 -5.32
N VAL A 204 8.85 8.09 -5.51
CA VAL A 204 9.95 7.81 -6.45
C VAL A 204 9.62 6.64 -7.36
N ASN A 205 9.71 6.84 -8.68
CA ASN A 205 9.64 5.74 -9.64
C ASN A 205 8.36 4.90 -9.48
N ASN A 206 7.22 5.52 -9.19
CA ASN A 206 5.93 4.83 -9.22
C ASN A 206 5.28 4.99 -10.60
N THR A 207 4.52 4.00 -11.03
CA THR A 207 3.56 4.17 -12.13
C THR A 207 2.18 4.37 -11.52
N PHE A 208 1.68 5.59 -11.63
CA PHE A 208 0.35 5.96 -11.19
C PHE A 208 -0.62 5.97 -12.37
N VAL A 209 -1.78 5.36 -12.17
CA VAL A 209 -2.82 5.23 -13.18
C VAL A 209 -4.12 5.76 -12.61
N ASN A 210 -4.64 6.83 -13.18
CA ASN A 210 -5.94 7.39 -12.85
C ASN A 210 -6.96 7.00 -13.92
N ARG A 211 -7.96 6.18 -13.57
CA ARG A 211 -9.07 5.81 -14.48
C ARG A 211 -10.31 6.69 -14.33
N ARG A 212 -10.27 7.71 -13.46
CA ARG A 212 -11.30 8.74 -13.36
C ARG A 212 -11.14 9.77 -14.48
N THR A 213 -12.08 10.71 -14.56
CA THR A 213 -12.04 11.85 -15.50
C THR A 213 -11.18 13.01 -15.00
N SER A 214 -10.89 13.08 -13.70
CA SER A 214 -10.01 14.08 -13.05
C SER A 214 -9.40 13.48 -11.77
N GLY A 215 -8.44 14.18 -11.15
CA GLY A 215 -7.95 13.80 -9.82
C GLY A 215 -6.58 14.34 -9.45
N THR A 216 -6.04 13.88 -8.33
CA THR A 216 -4.74 14.28 -7.80
C THR A 216 -3.89 13.04 -7.52
N TYR A 217 -2.70 12.95 -8.11
CA TYR A 217 -1.83 11.79 -7.91
C TYR A 217 -1.25 11.73 -6.49
N VAL A 218 -0.81 12.87 -5.98
CA VAL A 218 -0.25 12.98 -4.62
C VAL A 218 -0.80 14.25 -3.97
N ALA A 219 -1.77 14.13 -3.08
CA ALA A 219 -2.29 15.25 -2.30
C ALA A 219 -1.43 15.45 -1.04
N LEU A 220 -1.04 16.70 -0.77
CA LEU A 220 -0.09 17.03 0.29
C LEU A 220 -0.62 18.14 1.19
N ALA A 221 -0.64 17.89 2.50
CA ALA A 221 -0.88 18.94 3.47
C ALA A 221 0.23 20.00 3.47
N GLU A 222 -0.15 21.25 3.78
CA GLU A 222 0.80 22.36 3.92
C GLU A 222 1.88 22.06 4.96
N GLY A 223 3.12 22.50 4.69
CA GLY A 223 4.28 22.22 5.54
C GLY A 223 4.93 20.85 5.29
N THR A 224 4.41 20.07 4.33
CA THR A 224 5.05 18.83 3.87
C THR A 224 6.37 19.11 3.15
N ARG A 225 7.40 18.33 3.46
CA ARG A 225 8.71 18.33 2.79
C ARG A 225 8.79 17.16 1.81
N ALA A 226 8.07 17.28 0.69
CA ALA A 226 7.97 16.23 -0.34
C ALA A 226 9.03 16.35 -1.43
N HIS A 227 9.39 15.21 -2.02
CA HIS A 227 10.17 15.12 -3.25
C HIS A 227 9.50 14.10 -4.20
N LEU A 228 9.00 14.59 -5.33
CA LEU A 228 8.32 13.76 -6.32
C LEU A 228 9.27 13.56 -7.51
N ARG A 229 9.80 12.35 -7.69
CA ARG A 229 10.78 12.10 -8.75
C ARG A 229 10.49 10.85 -9.55
N ASN A 230 10.75 10.94 -10.85
CA ASN A 230 10.76 9.78 -11.75
C ASN A 230 9.42 9.03 -11.85
N ASN A 231 8.29 9.62 -11.49
CA ASN A 231 6.99 8.94 -11.54
C ASN A 231 6.40 9.02 -12.95
N LEU A 232 5.70 7.95 -13.36
CA LEU A 232 4.85 7.95 -14.55
C LEU A 232 3.41 8.20 -14.15
N LEU A 233 2.74 9.05 -14.90
CA LEU A 233 1.31 9.37 -14.74
C LEU A 233 0.56 8.86 -15.98
N VAL A 234 -0.50 8.10 -15.78
CA VAL A 234 -1.35 7.57 -16.84
C VAL A 234 -2.78 7.99 -16.55
N GLY A 235 -3.46 8.62 -17.50
CA GLY A 235 -4.78 9.22 -17.30
C GLY A 235 -4.74 10.70 -16.89
N PRO A 236 -5.88 11.32 -16.54
CA PRO A 236 -5.97 12.74 -16.20
C PRO A 236 -5.54 13.05 -14.76
N GLY A 237 -5.51 14.33 -14.39
CA GLY A 237 -5.30 14.81 -13.01
C GLY A 237 -3.95 15.50 -12.75
N ASP A 238 -3.83 16.21 -11.64
CA ASP A 238 -2.63 16.96 -11.26
C ASP A 238 -1.64 16.11 -10.49
N LEU A 239 -0.34 16.30 -10.73
CA LEU A 239 0.70 15.55 -10.02
C LEU A 239 0.58 15.74 -8.49
N THR A 240 0.32 16.98 -8.07
CA THR A 240 0.15 17.38 -6.67
C THR A 240 -0.66 18.67 -6.62
N ASP A 241 -1.38 18.87 -5.52
CA ASP A 241 -2.20 20.06 -5.22
C ASP A 241 -1.42 21.14 -4.44
N LEU A 242 -0.33 20.77 -3.78
CA LEU A 242 0.56 21.71 -3.09
C LEU A 242 1.57 22.36 -4.04
N ALA A 243 1.54 23.69 -4.11
CA ALA A 243 2.48 24.49 -4.89
C ALA A 243 3.92 24.43 -4.34
N GLY A 244 4.92 24.65 -5.21
CA GLY A 244 6.32 24.75 -4.81
C GLY A 244 6.98 23.42 -4.40
N VAL A 245 6.28 22.28 -4.52
CA VAL A 245 6.83 20.96 -4.22
C VAL A 245 7.95 20.59 -5.20
N PRO A 246 9.15 20.22 -4.73
CA PRO A 246 10.23 19.75 -5.59
C PRO A 246 9.85 18.52 -6.42
N ALA A 247 9.50 18.74 -7.69
CA ALA A 247 9.16 17.72 -8.66
C ALA A 247 10.23 17.66 -9.78
N LYS A 248 10.72 16.46 -10.13
CA LYS A 248 11.70 16.29 -11.21
C LYS A 248 11.51 14.99 -11.97
N ALA A 249 11.51 15.06 -13.30
CA ALA A 249 11.37 13.91 -14.19
C ALA A 249 10.09 13.07 -13.92
N ASN A 250 8.99 13.72 -13.52
CA ASN A 250 7.67 13.09 -13.56
C ASN A 250 7.08 13.32 -14.94
N ARG A 251 6.46 12.30 -15.55
CA ARG A 251 5.97 12.40 -16.93
C ARG A 251 4.61 11.73 -17.08
N ARG A 252 3.69 12.42 -17.75
CA ARG A 252 2.46 11.80 -18.24
C ARG A 252 2.72 11.07 -19.55
N VAL A 253 2.22 9.84 -19.66
CA VAL A 253 2.32 9.01 -20.86
C VAL A 253 0.97 8.36 -21.16
N GLY A 254 0.76 8.01 -22.43
CA GLY A 254 -0.43 7.27 -22.86
C GLY A 254 -0.27 5.75 -22.69
N PRO A 255 -1.35 4.97 -22.90
CA PRO A 255 -1.34 3.52 -22.76
C PRO A 255 -0.34 2.82 -23.70
N ALA A 256 -0.04 3.40 -24.87
CA ALA A 256 0.93 2.88 -25.82
C ALA A 256 2.39 2.86 -25.31
N ALA A 257 2.68 3.45 -24.15
CA ALA A 257 3.99 3.39 -23.52
C ALA A 257 4.27 2.05 -22.80
N PHE A 258 3.29 1.14 -22.76
CA PHE A 258 3.30 -0.09 -21.96
C PHE A 258 2.96 -1.33 -22.77
N VAL A 259 3.35 -2.49 -22.24
CA VAL A 259 3.13 -3.81 -22.86
C VAL A 259 1.63 -4.09 -23.02
N ASP A 260 0.86 -3.91 -21.96
CA ASP A 260 -0.60 -4.04 -21.98
C ASP A 260 -1.22 -3.22 -20.84
N ALA A 261 -1.41 -1.92 -21.07
CA ALA A 261 -2.02 -1.03 -20.07
C ALA A 261 -3.49 -1.41 -19.75
N ALA A 262 -4.20 -2.05 -20.68
CA ALA A 262 -5.60 -2.47 -20.46
C ALA A 262 -5.67 -3.67 -19.51
N GLY A 263 -4.73 -4.61 -19.63
CA GLY A 263 -4.52 -5.74 -18.72
C GLY A 263 -3.73 -5.42 -17.44
N ASP A 264 -3.52 -4.13 -17.13
CA ASP A 264 -2.70 -3.64 -16.00
C ASP A 264 -1.22 -4.09 -16.02
N ASP A 265 -0.67 -4.37 -17.21
CA ASP A 265 0.74 -4.61 -17.42
C ASP A 265 1.45 -3.32 -17.85
N PHE A 266 1.97 -2.61 -16.84
CA PHE A 266 2.67 -1.35 -16.99
C PHE A 266 4.19 -1.50 -17.18
N ARG A 267 4.67 -2.67 -17.60
CA ARG A 267 6.05 -2.79 -18.11
C ARG A 267 6.18 -1.96 -19.38
N LEU A 268 7.35 -1.34 -19.58
CA LEU A 268 7.60 -0.46 -20.72
C LEU A 268 7.74 -1.26 -22.01
N VAL A 269 7.28 -0.72 -23.15
CA VAL A 269 7.61 -1.24 -24.49
C VAL A 269 8.86 -0.58 -25.05
N ALA A 270 9.46 -1.21 -26.06
CA ALA A 270 10.53 -0.60 -26.83
C ALA A 270 10.11 0.77 -27.38
N GLY A 271 11.00 1.77 -27.26
CA GLY A 271 10.71 3.14 -27.69
C GLY A 271 9.81 3.95 -26.74
N SER A 272 9.44 3.39 -25.59
CA SER A 272 8.64 4.12 -24.59
C SER A 272 9.32 5.44 -24.20
N PRO A 273 8.57 6.57 -24.11
CA PRO A 273 9.13 7.87 -23.75
C PRO A 273 9.61 7.97 -22.29
N ALA A 274 9.45 6.90 -21.52
CA ALA A 274 9.92 6.73 -20.15
C ALA A 274 11.38 6.25 -20.06
N ILE A 275 11.91 5.64 -21.12
CA ILE A 275 13.23 5.00 -21.13
C ILE A 275 14.34 6.06 -21.04
N ASP A 276 15.31 5.83 -20.15
CA ASP A 276 16.49 6.67 -19.90
C ASP A 276 16.16 8.13 -19.54
N ARG A 277 14.98 8.40 -18.95
CA ARG A 277 14.54 9.77 -18.61
C ARG A 277 14.63 10.14 -17.14
N GLY A 278 15.01 9.23 -16.25
CA GLY A 278 15.01 9.46 -14.80
C GLY A 278 16.05 10.46 -14.32
N ALA A 279 15.74 11.17 -13.25
CA ALA A 279 16.66 12.04 -12.53
C ALA A 279 17.36 11.29 -11.39
N ARG A 280 18.51 11.81 -10.95
CA ARG A 280 19.22 11.31 -9.77
C ARG A 280 18.33 11.39 -8.52
N VAL A 281 18.29 10.29 -7.78
CA VAL A 281 17.63 10.18 -6.46
C VAL A 281 18.70 9.76 -5.44
N PRO A 282 18.73 10.29 -4.21
CA PRO A 282 19.69 9.85 -3.20
C PRO A 282 19.56 8.34 -2.92
N PRO A 283 20.67 7.60 -2.69
CA PRO A 283 20.66 6.14 -2.54
C PRO A 283 19.57 5.57 -1.63
N ARG A 284 19.36 6.17 -0.45
CA ARG A 284 18.36 5.74 0.54
C ARG A 284 16.89 5.87 0.09
N TRP A 285 16.61 6.58 -1.00
CA TRP A 285 15.25 6.84 -1.50
C TRP A 285 15.01 6.28 -2.91
N ARG A 286 15.96 5.53 -3.48
CA ARG A 286 15.79 4.94 -4.82
C ARG A 286 14.79 3.79 -4.77
N ALA A 287 14.02 3.64 -5.85
CA ALA A 287 13.36 2.37 -6.12
C ALA A 287 14.44 1.33 -6.51
N THR A 288 14.54 0.26 -5.72
CA THR A 288 15.49 -0.85 -5.93
C THR A 288 14.79 -2.16 -6.27
N TRP A 289 13.46 -2.13 -6.35
CA TRP A 289 12.61 -3.29 -6.56
C TRP A 289 11.54 -3.00 -7.61
N GLU A 290 11.22 -4.01 -8.39
CA GLU A 290 10.07 -4.07 -9.30
C GLU A 290 9.10 -5.11 -8.77
N TYR A 291 7.81 -4.78 -8.77
CA TYR A 291 6.78 -5.74 -8.42
C TYR A 291 6.64 -6.82 -9.52
N VAL A 292 6.41 -8.05 -9.11
CA VAL A 292 6.07 -9.16 -10.02
C VAL A 292 4.80 -9.81 -9.49
N HIS A 293 3.76 -9.75 -10.31
CA HIS A 293 2.46 -10.32 -9.97
C HIS A 293 2.59 -11.85 -9.73
N PRO A 294 1.88 -12.44 -8.75
CA PRO A 294 0.89 -11.84 -7.86
C PRO A 294 1.41 -11.26 -6.55
N THR A 295 2.57 -11.68 -6.05
CA THR A 295 3.06 -11.22 -4.73
C THR A 295 4.57 -11.35 -4.59
N ARG A 296 5.32 -10.90 -5.60
CA ARG A 296 6.78 -10.96 -5.60
C ARG A 296 7.36 -9.59 -5.91
N GLN A 297 8.63 -9.45 -5.61
CA GLN A 297 9.46 -8.39 -6.16
C GLN A 297 10.78 -8.98 -6.65
N VAL A 298 11.34 -8.37 -7.68
CA VAL A 298 12.70 -8.63 -8.18
C VAL A 298 13.51 -7.36 -8.10
N ARG A 299 14.84 -7.48 -8.02
CA ARG A 299 15.70 -6.31 -7.98
C ARG A 299 15.52 -5.52 -9.27
N ARG A 300 15.29 -4.22 -9.16
CA ARG A 300 15.24 -3.32 -10.32
C ARG A 300 16.60 -3.38 -11.02
N PRO A 301 16.66 -3.74 -12.32
CA PRO A 301 17.88 -3.68 -13.10
C PRO A 301 18.47 -2.26 -13.09
N ALA A 302 19.78 -2.16 -13.27
CA ALA A 302 20.45 -0.90 -13.50
C ALA A 302 20.96 -0.91 -14.94
N VAL A 303 20.17 -0.35 -15.86
CA VAL A 303 20.50 -0.27 -17.28
C VAL A 303 20.60 1.21 -17.64
N GLY A 304 21.79 1.66 -17.98
CA GLY A 304 22.00 3.06 -18.37
C GLY A 304 21.48 4.06 -17.33
N ARG A 305 20.66 4.99 -17.80
CA ARG A 305 20.02 5.99 -16.95
C ARG A 305 18.67 5.43 -16.50
N VAL A 306 18.38 5.49 -15.20
CA VAL A 306 17.13 4.90 -14.67
C VAL A 306 15.89 5.37 -15.45
N ASP A 307 15.01 4.44 -15.75
CA ASP A 307 13.75 4.75 -16.41
C ASP A 307 12.77 5.47 -15.46
N LEU A 308 11.71 6.04 -16.04
CA LEU A 308 10.58 6.53 -15.26
C LEU A 308 9.64 5.38 -14.89
N GLY A 309 8.94 5.54 -13.78
CA GLY A 309 7.90 4.60 -13.35
C GLY A 309 8.45 3.35 -12.67
N ALA A 310 7.54 2.41 -12.43
CA ALA A 310 7.76 1.23 -11.59
C ALA A 310 8.72 0.19 -12.16
N TYR A 311 8.91 0.17 -13.48
CA TYR A 311 9.71 -0.84 -14.18
C TYR A 311 10.87 -0.20 -14.94
N GLU A 312 11.99 -0.89 -15.00
CA GLU A 312 13.07 -0.67 -15.96
C GLU A 312 12.76 -1.49 -17.22
N TRP A 313 12.97 -0.88 -18.39
CA TRP A 313 12.91 -1.54 -19.67
C TRP A 313 14.14 -2.44 -19.85
N ARG A 314 13.92 -3.61 -20.44
CA ARG A 314 14.94 -4.63 -20.69
C ARG A 314 14.52 -5.52 -21.86
#